data_AF-A0A1Y4SCY3-F1
#
_entry.id   AF-A0A1Y4SCY3-F1
#
_cell.length_a   1.000
_cell.length_b   1.000
_cell.length_c   1.000
_cell.angle_alpha   90.00
_cell.angle_beta   90.00
_cell.angle_gamma   90.00
#
_symmetry.space_group_name_H-M   'P 1'
#
loop_
_entity.id
_entity.type
_entity.pdbx_description
1 polymer ?
#
loop_
_entity_poly.entity_id
_entity_poly.type
_entity_poly.pdbx_seq_one_letter_code
_entity_poly.pdbx_strand_id
1 'polypeptide(L)'
;TVTYEVDQQIKEGDQTRNVSETYTVTVHVDVDGDMVIIQNPTLAPAMEKSDYEPKALEADNSVDADTVNDATAFLETFFKLYPTATDKELAYYVEGNALEPINGDYLFSELVNPVFTADGDNVKVSVAVKFIDNQTKATQVSQYELTLHKDSNWKIIE
;
A
#
# COMPACT_ATOMS: atom_id res chain seq x y z
N THR A 1 20.77 -3.70 -20.51
CA THR A 1 21.41 -4.39 -19.37
C THR A 1 20.36 -4.63 -18.34
N VAL A 2 20.28 -5.85 -17.82
CA VAL A 2 19.31 -6.20 -16.78
C VAL A 2 20.06 -6.86 -15.62
N THR A 3 19.61 -6.60 -14.40
CA THR A 3 20.14 -7.19 -13.16
C THR A 3 19.13 -8.18 -12.64
N TYR A 4 19.58 -9.38 -12.29
CA TYR A 4 18.75 -10.42 -11.69
C TYR A 4 19.46 -11.03 -10.49
N GLU A 5 18.68 -11.43 -9.49
CA GLU A 5 19.11 -12.24 -8.36
C GLU A 5 18.71 -13.69 -8.61
N VAL A 6 19.61 -14.63 -8.33
CA VAL A 6 19.37 -16.06 -8.50
C VAL A 6 19.54 -16.75 -7.16
N ASP A 7 18.42 -17.23 -6.61
CA ASP A 7 18.40 -18.10 -5.43
C ASP A 7 18.60 -19.56 -5.85
N GLN A 8 19.67 -20.16 -5.37
CA GLN A 8 20.10 -21.50 -5.77
C GLN A 8 20.29 -22.39 -4.54
N GLN A 9 19.80 -23.63 -4.63
CA GLN A 9 20.18 -24.69 -3.72
C GLN A 9 21.11 -25.66 -4.44
N ILE A 10 22.37 -25.69 -4.02
CA ILE A 10 23.41 -26.55 -4.59
C ILE A 10 23.56 -27.76 -3.67
N LYS A 11 23.46 -28.96 -4.23
CA LYS A 11 23.64 -30.22 -3.51
C LYS A 11 24.80 -31.02 -4.09
N GLU A 12 25.78 -31.35 -3.25
CA GLU A 12 26.93 -32.18 -3.61
C GLU A 12 27.04 -33.33 -2.59
N GLY A 13 26.65 -34.54 -3.03
CA GLY A 13 26.48 -35.69 -2.13
C GLY A 13 25.43 -35.42 -1.04
N ASP A 14 25.84 -35.52 0.22
CA ASP A 14 24.99 -35.23 1.39
C ASP A 14 25.02 -33.76 1.81
N GLN A 15 25.90 -32.93 1.20
CA GLN A 15 26.00 -31.51 1.53
C GLN A 15 25.00 -30.69 0.71
N THR A 16 24.32 -29.77 1.38
CA THR A 16 23.39 -28.82 0.76
C THR A 16 23.80 -27.40 1.14
N ARG A 17 23.92 -26.51 0.15
CA ARG A 17 24.24 -25.08 0.34
C ARG A 17 23.22 -24.23 -0.41
N ASN A 18 22.61 -23.28 0.30
CA ASN A 18 21.83 -22.23 -0.34
C ASN A 18 22.75 -21.06 -0.64
N VAL A 19 22.67 -20.53 -1.86
CA VAL A 19 23.46 -19.40 -2.34
C VAL A 19 22.52 -18.43 -3.06
N SER A 20 22.58 -17.15 -2.71
CA SER A 20 22.01 -16.07 -3.51
C SER A 20 23.16 -15.32 -4.17
N GLU A 21 23.08 -15.16 -5.49
CA GLU A 21 24.08 -14.45 -6.30
C GLU A 21 23.36 -13.51 -7.26
N THR A 22 23.88 -12.28 -7.38
CA THR A 22 23.36 -11.29 -8.31
C THR A 22 24.24 -11.24 -9.54
N TYR A 23 23.62 -11.17 -10.72
CA TYR A 23 24.32 -11.14 -11.99
C TYR A 23 23.83 -9.99 -12.86
N THR A 24 24.76 -9.39 -13.60
CA THR A 24 24.44 -8.48 -14.71
C THR A 24 24.55 -9.23 -16.03
N VAL A 25 23.53 -9.10 -16.87
CA VAL A 25 23.47 -9.69 -18.22
C VAL A 25 23.21 -8.63 -19.29
N THR A 26 23.88 -8.81 -20.44
CA THR A 26 23.65 -8.01 -21.64
C THR A 26 22.81 -8.81 -22.61
N VAL A 27 21.58 -8.35 -22.85
CA VAL A 27 20.59 -9.01 -23.71
C VAL A 27 20.34 -8.15 -24.94
N HIS A 28 20.37 -8.78 -26.12
CA HIS A 28 19.83 -8.22 -27.35
C HIS A 28 18.37 -8.65 -27.49
N VAL A 29 17.50 -7.71 -27.85
CA VAL A 29 16.10 -7.96 -28.19
C VAL A 29 15.91 -7.55 -29.64
N ASP A 30 15.40 -8.45 -30.47
CA ASP A 30 15.15 -8.16 -31.87
C ASP A 30 13.77 -7.49 -32.09
N VAL A 31 13.39 -7.31 -33.36
CA VAL A 31 12.15 -6.61 -33.74
C VAL A 31 10.88 -7.41 -33.42
N ASP A 32 10.99 -8.73 -33.29
CA ASP A 32 9.88 -9.63 -32.98
C ASP A 32 9.75 -9.87 -31.46
N GLY A 33 10.72 -9.37 -30.68
CA GLY A 33 10.77 -9.48 -29.23
C GLY A 33 11.56 -10.69 -28.73
N ASP A 34 12.24 -11.42 -29.62
CA ASP A 34 13.09 -12.55 -29.25
C ASP A 34 14.36 -12.05 -28.57
N MET A 35 14.82 -12.79 -27.55
CA MET A 35 15.91 -12.37 -26.68
C MET A 35 17.11 -13.32 -26.75
N VAL A 36 18.32 -12.75 -26.84
CA VAL A 36 19.58 -13.51 -26.77
C VAL A 36 20.60 -12.83 -25.85
N ILE A 37 21.28 -13.63 -25.01
CA ILE A 37 22.40 -13.16 -24.20
C ILE A 37 23.62 -13.01 -25.11
N ILE A 38 24.13 -11.79 -25.27
CA ILE A 38 25.26 -11.47 -26.16
C ILE A 38 26.59 -11.36 -25.42
N GLN A 39 26.58 -11.46 -24.09
CA GLN A 39 27.77 -11.40 -23.24
C GLN A 39 27.58 -12.30 -22.02
N ASN A 40 28.64 -13.00 -21.62
CA ASN A 40 28.62 -13.87 -20.45
C ASN A 40 28.17 -13.09 -19.19
N PRO A 41 27.32 -13.70 -18.34
CA PRO A 41 26.93 -13.10 -17.06
C PRO A 41 28.14 -12.73 -16.21
N THR A 42 28.08 -11.57 -15.56
CA THR A 42 29.12 -11.11 -14.63
C THR A 42 28.53 -10.96 -13.24
N LEU A 43 29.25 -11.44 -12.21
CA LEU A 43 28.83 -11.25 -10.80
C LEU A 43 28.66 -9.76 -10.51
N ALA A 44 27.55 -9.42 -9.87
CA ALA A 44 27.18 -8.08 -9.47
C ALA A 44 27.01 -8.02 -7.95
N PRO A 45 27.14 -6.83 -7.34
CA PRO A 45 26.77 -6.62 -5.94
C PRO A 45 25.31 -7.03 -5.70
N ALA A 46 25.03 -7.57 -4.52
CA ALA A 46 23.68 -7.82 -4.08
C ALA A 46 22.88 -6.52 -3.99
N MET A 47 21.58 -6.59 -4.22
CA MET A 47 20.71 -5.43 -4.00
C MET A 47 20.67 -5.09 -2.51
N GLU A 48 20.98 -3.84 -2.18
CA GLU A 48 20.88 -3.31 -0.82
C GLU A 48 19.60 -2.49 -0.67
N LYS A 49 19.01 -2.54 0.53
CA LYS A 49 17.89 -1.66 0.87
C LYS A 49 18.43 -0.24 1.03
N SER A 50 17.63 0.74 0.62
CA SER A 50 17.92 2.14 0.92
C SER A 50 17.76 2.41 2.42
N ASP A 51 18.59 3.28 2.96
CA ASP A 51 18.43 3.85 4.32
C ASP A 51 17.33 4.92 4.40
N TYR A 52 16.46 5.01 3.39
CA TYR A 52 15.37 5.98 3.37
C TYR A 52 14.36 5.71 4.48
N GLU A 53 14.22 6.68 5.37
CA GLU A 53 13.19 6.70 6.41
C GLU A 53 12.13 7.74 6.03
N PRO A 54 10.86 7.32 5.77
CA PRO A 54 9.77 8.26 5.56
C PRO A 54 9.60 9.17 6.77
N LYS A 55 9.35 10.46 6.53
CA LYS A 55 9.01 11.38 7.61
C LYS A 55 7.62 11.03 8.15
N ALA A 56 7.50 10.93 9.47
CA ALA A 56 6.20 10.85 10.12
C ALA A 56 5.42 12.15 9.87
N LEU A 57 4.17 12.03 9.44
CA LEU A 57 3.24 13.14 9.45
C LEU A 57 2.82 13.42 10.90
N GLU A 58 2.82 14.68 11.29
CA GLU A 58 2.41 15.13 12.62
C GLU A 58 1.17 16.01 12.49
N ALA A 59 0.26 15.90 13.46
CA ALA A 59 -0.88 16.79 13.53
C ALA A 59 -0.41 18.22 13.83
N ASP A 60 -0.86 19.19 13.04
CA ASP A 60 -0.49 20.60 13.18
C ASP A 60 -1.49 21.42 14.02
N ASN A 61 -2.50 20.75 14.59
CA ASN A 61 -3.63 21.33 15.33
C ASN A 61 -4.45 22.35 14.51
N SER A 62 -4.43 22.25 13.17
CA SER A 62 -5.24 23.09 12.29
C SER A 62 -6.73 22.71 12.29
N VAL A 63 -7.07 21.48 12.70
CA VAL A 63 -8.44 20.96 12.79
C VAL A 63 -8.85 20.87 14.27
N ASP A 64 -10.03 21.37 14.60
CA ASP A 64 -10.53 21.35 15.97
C ASP A 64 -10.90 19.93 16.43
N ALA A 65 -10.91 19.71 17.75
CA ALA A 65 -11.12 18.40 18.34
C ALA A 65 -12.51 17.80 18.04
N ASP A 66 -13.55 18.62 17.91
CA ASP A 66 -14.90 18.13 17.62
C ASP A 66 -14.98 17.62 16.18
N THR A 67 -14.38 18.34 15.24
CA THR A 67 -14.24 17.93 13.84
C THR A 67 -13.39 16.65 13.71
N VAL A 68 -12.27 16.54 14.43
CA VAL A 68 -11.42 15.33 14.45
C VAL A 68 -12.19 14.11 14.96
N ASN A 69 -12.93 14.26 16.06
CA ASN A 69 -13.73 13.16 16.63
C ASN A 69 -14.82 12.70 15.68
N ASP A 70 -15.52 13.65 15.04
CA ASP A 70 -16.60 13.36 14.11
C ASP A 70 -16.07 12.70 12.82
N ALA A 71 -14.96 13.20 12.26
CA ALA A 71 -14.29 12.59 11.11
C ALA A 71 -13.76 11.18 11.44
N THR A 72 -13.23 10.97 12.64
CA THR A 72 -12.79 9.64 13.11
C THR A 72 -13.97 8.66 13.16
N ALA A 73 -15.10 9.06 13.74
CA ALA A 73 -16.30 8.21 13.80
C ALA A 73 -16.85 7.88 12.40
N PHE A 74 -16.82 8.85 11.48
CA PHE A 74 -17.13 8.63 10.07
C PHE A 74 -16.21 7.57 9.44
N LEU A 75 -14.89 7.72 9.57
CA LEU A 75 -13.91 6.79 9.00
C LEU A 75 -14.05 5.37 9.58
N GLU A 76 -14.25 5.23 10.89
CA GLU A 76 -14.49 3.92 11.50
C GLU A 76 -15.75 3.24 10.96
N THR A 77 -16.81 4.02 10.72
CA THR A 77 -18.06 3.49 10.15
C THR A 77 -17.86 3.11 8.69
N PHE A 78 -17.20 3.97 7.92
CA PHE A 78 -16.88 3.73 6.52
C PHE A 78 -16.03 2.48 6.36
N PHE A 79 -14.92 2.34 7.08
CA PHE A 79 -14.00 1.20 6.93
C PHE A 79 -14.56 -0.14 7.44
N LYS A 80 -15.63 -0.13 8.27
CA LYS A 80 -16.39 -1.36 8.56
C LYS A 80 -17.19 -1.86 7.37
N LEU A 81 -17.69 -0.94 6.53
CA LEU A 81 -18.48 -1.24 5.34
C LEU A 81 -17.59 -1.48 4.11
N TYR A 82 -16.52 -0.70 3.97
CA TYR A 82 -15.68 -0.59 2.77
C TYR A 82 -15.21 -1.92 2.16
N PRO A 83 -14.76 -2.94 2.93
CA PRO A 83 -14.25 -4.18 2.34
C PRO A 83 -15.24 -4.93 1.44
N THR A 84 -16.53 -4.84 1.76
CA THR A 84 -17.62 -5.55 1.08
C THR A 84 -18.61 -4.63 0.38
N ALA A 85 -18.37 -3.31 0.42
CA ALA A 85 -19.24 -2.31 -0.16
C ALA A 85 -19.30 -2.45 -1.69
N THR A 86 -20.52 -2.42 -2.22
CA THR A 86 -20.75 -2.28 -3.67
C THR A 86 -20.54 -0.83 -4.11
N ASP A 87 -20.32 -0.59 -5.40
CA ASP A 87 -20.22 0.77 -5.97
C ASP A 87 -21.40 1.67 -5.57
N LYS A 88 -22.60 1.09 -5.48
CA LYS A 88 -23.82 1.79 -5.08
C LYS A 88 -23.80 2.22 -3.61
N GLU A 89 -23.23 1.40 -2.74
CA GLU A 89 -23.08 1.73 -1.32
C GLU A 89 -21.96 2.74 -1.12
N LEU A 90 -20.85 2.62 -1.87
CA LEU A 90 -19.75 3.58 -1.83
C LEU A 90 -20.14 4.97 -2.29
N ALA A 91 -21.04 5.10 -3.28
CA ALA A 91 -21.49 6.41 -3.79
C ALA A 91 -22.11 7.35 -2.73
N TYR A 92 -22.48 6.82 -1.55
CA TYR A 92 -22.95 7.64 -0.43
C TYR A 92 -21.81 8.23 0.41
N TYR A 93 -20.64 7.59 0.41
CA TYR A 93 -19.48 7.93 1.24
C TYR A 93 -18.30 8.48 0.43
N VAL A 94 -18.22 8.13 -0.86
CA VAL A 94 -17.11 8.43 -1.76
C VAL A 94 -17.65 9.21 -2.95
N GLU A 95 -17.02 10.34 -3.25
CA GLU A 95 -17.34 11.14 -4.43
C GLU A 95 -16.52 10.68 -5.64
N GLY A 96 -17.21 10.46 -6.76
CA GLY A 96 -16.58 9.94 -7.98
C GLY A 96 -15.93 8.58 -7.73
N ASN A 97 -14.65 8.47 -8.10
CA ASN A 97 -13.82 7.26 -7.93
C ASN A 97 -12.62 7.52 -7.01
N ALA A 98 -12.76 8.38 -5.99
CA ALA A 98 -11.67 8.66 -5.04
C ALA A 98 -11.15 7.39 -4.34
N LEU A 99 -12.04 6.42 -4.09
CA LEU A 99 -11.69 5.08 -3.59
C LEU A 99 -12.42 4.00 -4.37
N GLU A 100 -11.66 3.03 -4.89
CA GLU A 100 -12.20 1.86 -5.58
C GLU A 100 -12.53 0.74 -4.59
N PRO A 101 -13.59 -0.07 -4.83
CA PRO A 101 -13.89 -1.21 -3.98
C PRO A 101 -12.73 -2.21 -3.92
N ILE A 102 -12.36 -2.63 -2.72
CA ILE A 102 -11.29 -3.63 -2.52
C ILE A 102 -11.80 -5.08 -2.65
N ASN A 103 -13.11 -5.30 -2.51
CA ASN A 103 -13.76 -6.61 -2.61
C ASN A 103 -13.07 -7.72 -1.79
N GLY A 104 -12.67 -7.39 -0.56
CA GLY A 104 -11.96 -8.30 0.33
C GLY A 104 -12.84 -8.82 1.46
N ASP A 105 -12.68 -10.09 1.83
CA ASP A 105 -13.30 -10.67 3.03
C ASP A 105 -12.50 -10.26 4.29
N TYR A 106 -12.57 -8.97 4.58
CA TYR A 106 -11.84 -8.32 5.68
C TYR A 106 -12.80 -7.85 6.77
N LEU A 107 -12.36 -8.03 8.01
CA LEU A 107 -13.00 -7.44 9.20
C LEU A 107 -12.19 -6.23 9.64
N PHE A 108 -12.85 -5.06 9.72
CA PHE A 108 -12.23 -3.86 10.29
C PHE A 108 -11.81 -4.11 11.74
N SER A 109 -10.55 -3.76 12.06
CA SER A 109 -10.01 -3.83 13.41
C SER A 109 -9.93 -2.44 14.04
N GLU A 110 -9.16 -1.53 13.44
CA GLU A 110 -8.93 -0.18 13.99
C GLU A 110 -8.33 0.77 12.95
N LEU A 111 -8.42 2.06 13.24
CA LEU A 111 -7.59 3.10 12.63
C LEU A 111 -6.29 3.23 13.44
N VAL A 112 -5.16 3.32 12.75
CA VAL A 112 -3.82 3.38 13.31
C VAL A 112 -3.21 4.73 12.95
N ASN A 113 -2.89 5.51 13.99
CA ASN A 113 -2.26 6.83 13.90
C ASN A 113 -2.89 7.76 12.84
N PRO A 114 -4.21 8.03 12.90
CA PRO A 114 -4.81 9.01 12.00
C PRO A 114 -4.25 10.40 12.30
N VAL A 115 -3.82 11.10 11.26
CA VAL A 115 -3.32 12.48 11.32
C VAL A 115 -4.22 13.35 10.46
N PHE A 116 -4.85 14.36 11.08
CA PHE A 116 -5.78 15.27 10.45
C PHE A 116 -5.13 16.64 10.27
N THR A 117 -5.29 17.22 9.08
CA THR A 117 -4.80 18.57 8.75
C THR A 117 -5.86 19.30 7.92
N ALA A 118 -5.95 20.62 8.09
CA ALA A 118 -6.88 21.44 7.32
C ALA A 118 -6.37 21.61 5.88
N ASP A 119 -7.28 21.49 4.92
CA ASP A 119 -7.02 21.73 3.50
C ASP A 119 -8.11 22.64 2.92
N GLY A 120 -7.96 23.95 3.14
CA GLY A 120 -9.02 24.92 2.84
C GLY A 120 -10.27 24.66 3.70
N ASP A 121 -11.38 24.33 3.04
CA ASP A 121 -12.65 23.96 3.69
C ASP A 121 -12.75 22.43 3.96
N ASN A 122 -11.74 21.66 3.56
CA ASN A 122 -11.67 20.21 3.71
C ASN A 122 -10.74 19.79 4.84
N VAL A 123 -10.77 18.50 5.16
CA VAL A 123 -9.85 17.87 6.11
C VAL A 123 -9.07 16.77 5.40
N LYS A 124 -7.76 16.95 5.31
CA LYS A 124 -6.85 15.90 4.82
C LYS A 124 -6.49 14.94 5.95
N VAL A 125 -6.50 13.65 5.66
CA VAL A 125 -6.27 12.56 6.61
C VAL A 125 -5.22 11.60 6.08
N SER A 126 -4.13 11.46 6.81
CA SER A 126 -3.21 10.33 6.67
C SER A 126 -3.58 9.28 7.72
N VAL A 127 -3.94 8.08 7.31
CA VAL A 127 -4.35 7.01 8.24
C VAL A 127 -3.92 5.63 7.75
N ALA A 128 -3.47 4.79 8.67
CA ALA A 128 -3.35 3.36 8.43
C ALA A 128 -4.59 2.65 8.97
N VAL A 129 -5.16 1.73 8.21
CA VAL A 129 -6.32 0.93 8.62
C VAL A 129 -5.87 -0.51 8.78
N LYS A 130 -6.17 -1.06 9.96
CA LYS A 130 -5.92 -2.46 10.25
C LYS A 130 -7.18 -3.28 9.98
N PHE A 131 -7.01 -4.30 9.16
CA PHE A 131 -7.99 -5.31 8.84
C PHE A 131 -7.52 -6.68 9.32
N ILE A 132 -8.47 -7.56 9.62
CA ILE A 132 -8.21 -8.99 9.80
C ILE A 132 -8.80 -9.73 8.60
N ASP A 133 -7.95 -10.43 7.87
CA ASP A 133 -8.37 -11.33 6.81
C ASP A 133 -9.17 -12.50 7.40
N ASN A 134 -10.41 -12.65 6.96
CA ASN A 134 -11.31 -13.60 7.58
C ASN A 134 -10.95 -15.06 7.20
N GLN A 135 -10.18 -15.29 6.13
CA GLN A 135 -9.76 -16.62 5.71
C GLN A 135 -8.48 -17.07 6.42
N THR A 136 -7.45 -16.23 6.39
CA THR A 136 -6.11 -16.54 6.90
C THR A 136 -5.90 -16.13 8.35
N LYS A 137 -6.79 -15.27 8.89
CA LYS A 137 -6.65 -14.61 10.19
C LYS A 137 -5.42 -13.70 10.29
N ALA A 138 -4.80 -13.38 9.15
CA ALA A 138 -3.67 -12.47 9.09
C ALA A 138 -4.14 -11.02 9.33
N THR A 139 -3.26 -10.23 9.94
CA THR A 139 -3.43 -8.78 10.00
C THR A 139 -2.98 -8.16 8.69
N GLN A 140 -3.87 -7.45 8.02
CA GLN A 140 -3.58 -6.63 6.86
C GLN A 140 -3.58 -5.17 7.28
N VAL A 141 -2.55 -4.41 6.90
CA VAL A 141 -2.49 -2.96 7.13
C VAL A 141 -2.53 -2.27 5.78
N SER A 142 -3.44 -1.33 5.61
CA SER A 142 -3.60 -0.51 4.40
C SER A 142 -3.44 0.95 4.75
N GLN A 143 -2.58 1.69 4.05
CA GLN A 143 -2.35 3.11 4.29
C GLN A 143 -3.15 3.93 3.29
N TYR A 144 -3.76 5.01 3.75
CA TYR A 144 -4.57 5.92 2.96
C TYR A 144 -4.19 7.38 3.24
N GLU A 145 -4.17 8.15 2.17
CA GLU A 145 -4.14 9.62 2.17
C GLU A 145 -5.47 10.06 1.58
N LEU A 146 -6.35 10.63 2.41
CA LEU A 146 -7.72 10.96 2.04
C LEU A 146 -7.98 12.45 2.21
N THR A 147 -8.88 13.01 1.41
CA THR A 147 -9.46 14.32 1.60
C THR A 147 -10.94 14.18 1.92
N LEU A 148 -11.34 14.70 3.08
CA LEU A 148 -12.71 14.65 3.57
C LEU A 148 -13.39 16.01 3.39
N HIS A 149 -14.60 15.98 2.84
CA HIS A 149 -15.46 17.15 2.72
C HIS A 149 -16.72 16.96 3.57
N LYS A 150 -17.12 18.02 4.28
CA LYS A 150 -18.34 18.03 5.11
C LYS A 150 -19.31 19.09 4.63
N ASP A 151 -20.31 18.66 3.87
CA ASP A 151 -21.54 19.42 3.66
C ASP A 151 -22.53 19.10 4.79
N SER A 152 -23.54 18.27 4.51
CA SER A 152 -24.48 17.75 5.52
C SER A 152 -23.98 16.46 6.18
N ASN A 153 -23.22 15.65 5.43
CA ASN A 153 -22.56 14.44 5.88
C ASN A 153 -21.12 14.45 5.34
N TRP A 154 -20.23 13.74 6.02
CA TRP A 154 -18.87 13.52 5.53
C TRP A 154 -18.87 12.69 4.25
N LYS A 155 -17.96 13.04 3.34
CA LYS A 155 -17.60 12.27 2.16
C LYS A 155 -16.10 12.28 1.95
N ILE A 156 -15.59 11.22 1.34
CA ILE A 156 -14.22 11.12 0.85
C ILE A 156 -14.24 11.60 -0.61
N ILE A 157 -13.49 12.65 -0.90
CA ILE A 157 -13.47 13.30 -2.23
C ILE A 157 -12.16 13.08 -2.99
N GLU A 158 -11.11 12.66 -2.29
CA GLU A 158 -9.80 12.28 -2.82
C GLU A 158 -9.14 11.26 -1.90
#